data_AF-A0A0G0JU35-F1
#
_entry.id   AF-A0A0G0JU35-F1
#
_cell.length_a   1.000
_cell.length_b   1.000
_cell.length_c   1.000
_cell.angle_alpha   90.00
_cell.angle_beta   90.00
_cell.angle_gamma   90.00
#
_symmetry.space_group_name_H-M   'P 1'
#
loop_
_entity.id
_entity.type
_entity.pdbx_description
1 polymer ?
#
loop_
_entity_poly.entity_id
_entity_poly.type
_entity_poly.pdbx_seq_one_letter_code
_entity_poly.pdbx_strand_id
1 'polypeptide(L)'
;MPDNSNEYPFPTLKRIAQITSSYCGPAVLEMLLSFLSYGAHQHQIVQAANIQHKVNINGSTIAELALATKSLFPELQFWYKHEATLSELSKIVNQFQYPVGVEWQGVFDWPDEDEEEYNSFSPDEEEDYGEYDDDEGHYSIVTYINTQQNLVLIADPERHYAGTDRNFSILQFEKRWWDQNIITDPKTGHRQSINDFHTMFIITPKDITFPLSLNMIPT
;
A
#
# COMPACT_ATOMS: atom_id res chain seq x y z
N MET A 1 -34.63 11.97 7.04
CA MET A 1 -33.87 10.71 6.90
C MET A 1 -32.51 11.11 6.37
N PRO A 2 -31.40 10.93 7.11
CA PRO A 2 -30.09 11.14 6.52
C PRO A 2 -29.85 10.06 5.46
N ASP A 3 -29.19 10.45 4.37
CA ASP A 3 -28.92 9.65 3.20
C ASP A 3 -27.99 8.48 3.54
N ASN A 4 -28.40 7.27 3.16
CA ASN A 4 -27.69 6.01 3.38
C ASN A 4 -26.72 5.73 2.21
N SER A 5 -26.02 6.75 1.72
CA SER A 5 -24.90 6.48 0.82
C SER A 5 -23.72 6.06 1.69
N ASN A 6 -23.52 4.74 1.76
CA ASN A 6 -22.33 4.09 2.30
C ASN A 6 -21.15 4.38 1.34
N GLU A 7 -20.87 5.67 1.09
CA GLU A 7 -19.85 6.12 0.16
C GLU A 7 -18.50 6.08 0.87
N TYR A 8 -17.68 5.11 0.48
CA TYR A 8 -16.29 5.09 0.90
C TYR A 8 -15.59 6.41 0.54
N PRO A 9 -14.66 6.90 1.37
CA PRO A 9 -13.75 7.97 0.96
C PRO A 9 -13.07 7.59 -0.37
N PHE A 10 -12.90 8.56 -1.27
CA PHE A 10 -12.37 8.32 -2.62
C PHE A 10 -13.17 7.26 -3.39
N PRO A 11 -14.41 7.57 -3.84
CA PRO A 11 -15.28 6.60 -4.52
C PRO A 11 -14.72 6.09 -5.86
N THR A 12 -13.77 6.80 -6.47
CA THR A 12 -13.07 6.38 -7.69
C THR A 12 -11.88 5.46 -7.44
N LEU A 13 -11.40 5.37 -6.19
CA LEU A 13 -10.33 4.45 -5.79
C LEU A 13 -10.90 3.03 -5.79
N LYS A 14 -10.39 2.15 -6.65
CA LYS A 14 -10.74 0.73 -6.59
C LYS A 14 -10.05 0.10 -5.39
N ARG A 15 -10.76 -0.76 -4.66
CA ARG A 15 -10.19 -1.62 -3.60
C ARG A 15 -9.92 -3.00 -4.21
N ILE A 16 -8.65 -3.31 -4.46
CA ILE A 16 -8.23 -4.45 -5.26
C ILE A 16 -7.39 -5.40 -4.40
N ALA A 17 -7.64 -6.70 -4.53
CA ALA A 17 -6.85 -7.72 -3.85
C ALA A 17 -5.48 -7.88 -4.52
N GLN A 18 -4.44 -8.09 -3.71
CA GLN A 18 -3.13 -8.53 -4.20
C GLN A 18 -3.22 -9.92 -4.82
N ILE A 19 -2.42 -10.17 -5.87
CA ILE A 19 -2.42 -11.46 -6.57
C ILE A 19 -1.83 -12.56 -5.66
N THR A 20 -0.71 -12.24 -4.99
CA THR A 20 -0.04 -13.12 -4.01
C THR A 20 0.34 -12.30 -2.76
N SER A 21 0.77 -12.97 -1.70
CA SER A 21 1.26 -12.34 -0.46
C SER A 21 2.33 -11.27 -0.67
N SER A 22 3.16 -11.41 -1.71
CA SER A 22 4.24 -10.45 -2.01
C SER A 22 3.84 -9.30 -2.95
N TYR A 23 2.56 -9.21 -3.34
CA TYR A 23 2.06 -8.25 -4.34
C TYR A 23 1.33 -7.05 -3.72
N CYS A 24 1.38 -6.86 -2.41
CA CYS A 24 0.76 -5.73 -1.72
C CYS A 24 1.19 -4.36 -2.29
N GLY A 25 2.49 -4.16 -2.56
CA GLY A 25 3.00 -2.92 -3.18
C GLY A 25 2.46 -2.66 -4.59
N PRO A 26 2.57 -3.61 -5.55
CA PRO A 26 1.92 -3.50 -6.84
C PRO A 26 0.40 -3.28 -6.78
N ALA A 27 -0.30 -3.92 -5.83
CA ALA A 27 -1.73 -3.73 -5.63
C ALA A 27 -2.04 -2.30 -5.16
N VAL A 28 -1.30 -1.77 -4.19
CA VAL A 28 -1.43 -0.37 -3.75
C VAL A 28 -1.18 0.61 -4.90
N LEU A 29 -0.15 0.37 -5.73
CA LEU A 29 0.09 1.22 -6.89
C LEU A 29 -1.05 1.16 -7.92
N GLU A 30 -1.59 -0.02 -8.23
CA GLU A 30 -2.77 -0.16 -9.09
C GLU A 30 -3.98 0.61 -8.52
N MET A 31 -4.23 0.52 -7.22
CA MET A 31 -5.28 1.27 -6.55
C MET A 31 -5.07 2.78 -6.68
N LEU A 32 -3.89 3.30 -6.34
CA LEU A 32 -3.59 4.74 -6.45
C LEU A 32 -3.73 5.27 -7.89
N LEU A 33 -3.33 4.49 -8.90
CA LEU A 33 -3.51 4.84 -10.30
C LEU A 33 -5.00 4.88 -10.68
N SER A 34 -5.80 3.96 -10.16
CA SER A 34 -7.25 3.93 -10.42
C SER A 34 -7.96 5.18 -9.91
N PHE A 35 -7.54 5.75 -8.78
CA PHE A 35 -8.06 7.02 -8.27
C PHE A 35 -7.88 8.15 -9.29
N LEU A 36 -6.76 8.16 -10.01
CA LEU A 36 -6.45 9.11 -11.08
C LEU A 36 -7.03 8.71 -12.45
N SER A 37 -7.88 7.68 -12.50
CA SER A 37 -8.45 7.11 -13.74
C SER A 37 -7.41 6.49 -14.69
N TYR A 38 -6.22 6.14 -14.19
CA TYR A 38 -5.23 5.35 -14.92
C TYR A 38 -5.44 3.86 -14.64
N GLY A 39 -5.26 3.03 -15.66
CA GLY A 39 -5.36 1.58 -15.54
C GLY A 39 -4.00 0.92 -15.70
N ALA A 40 -3.55 0.18 -14.69
CA ALA A 40 -2.43 -0.74 -14.78
C ALA A 40 -2.68 -1.92 -13.87
N HIS A 41 -2.40 -3.13 -14.34
CA HIS A 41 -2.50 -4.34 -13.54
C HIS A 41 -1.20 -4.61 -12.79
N GLN A 42 -1.27 -5.27 -11.64
CA GLN A 42 -0.11 -5.61 -10.80
C GLN A 42 1.06 -6.25 -11.59
N HIS A 43 0.80 -7.19 -12.50
CA HIS A 43 1.87 -7.76 -13.33
C HIS A 43 2.56 -6.73 -14.25
N GLN A 44 1.80 -5.77 -14.79
CA GLN A 44 2.37 -4.68 -15.60
C GLN A 44 3.25 -3.76 -14.74
N ILE A 45 2.84 -3.52 -13.50
CA ILE A 45 3.61 -2.76 -12.52
C ILE A 45 4.93 -3.46 -12.19
N VAL A 46 4.88 -4.76 -11.84
CA VAL A 46 6.07 -5.59 -11.57
C VAL A 46 7.02 -5.59 -12.78
N GLN A 47 6.47 -5.69 -13.99
CA GLN A 47 7.26 -5.64 -15.22
C GLN A 47 7.90 -4.27 -15.44
N ALA A 48 7.15 -3.18 -15.22
CA ALA A 48 7.64 -1.82 -15.40
C ALA A 48 8.72 -1.44 -14.37
N ALA A 49 8.66 -2.02 -13.18
CA ALA A 49 9.70 -1.93 -12.14
C ALA A 49 10.91 -2.83 -12.41
N ASN A 50 10.81 -3.79 -13.34
CA ASN A 50 11.84 -4.80 -13.63
C ASN A 50 12.19 -5.69 -12.40
N ILE A 51 11.17 -6.09 -11.62
CA ILE A 51 11.33 -6.87 -10.39
C ILE A 51 10.71 -8.27 -10.43
N GLN A 52 10.33 -8.77 -11.61
CA GLN A 52 9.71 -10.10 -11.78
C GLN A 52 10.51 -11.23 -11.13
N HIS A 53 11.83 -11.11 -11.12
CA HIS A 53 12.76 -12.12 -10.61
C HIS A 53 12.87 -12.14 -9.07
N LYS A 54 12.39 -11.11 -8.37
CA LYS A 54 12.50 -10.99 -6.91
C LYS A 54 11.19 -10.71 -6.17
N VAL A 55 10.13 -10.33 -6.88
CA VAL A 55 8.89 -9.87 -6.24
C VAL A 55 8.31 -10.93 -5.30
N ASN A 56 8.35 -12.21 -5.66
CA ASN A 56 7.85 -13.29 -4.80
C ASN A 56 8.75 -13.60 -3.58
N ILE A 57 9.90 -12.95 -3.46
CA ILE A 57 10.88 -13.19 -2.39
C ILE A 57 11.01 -11.96 -1.48
N ASN A 58 10.97 -10.77 -2.07
CA ASN A 58 11.24 -9.52 -1.37
C ASN A 58 10.18 -8.45 -1.61
N GLY A 59 9.10 -8.77 -2.32
CA GLY A 59 8.11 -7.78 -2.74
C GLY A 59 8.72 -6.66 -3.59
N SER A 60 8.15 -5.47 -3.43
CA SER A 60 8.58 -4.23 -4.06
C SER A 60 8.98 -3.20 -3.01
N THR A 61 9.92 -2.35 -3.35
CA THR A 61 10.27 -1.14 -2.58
C THR A 61 9.58 0.10 -3.15
N ILE A 62 9.45 1.17 -2.37
CA ILE A 62 8.97 2.48 -2.86
C ILE A 62 9.72 2.97 -4.10
N ALA A 63 11.05 2.80 -4.15
CA ALA A 63 11.85 3.20 -5.30
C ALA A 63 11.47 2.44 -6.58
N GLU A 64 11.08 1.18 -6.45
CA GLU A 64 10.63 0.34 -7.57
C GLU A 64 9.19 0.70 -7.99
N LEU A 65 8.31 1.03 -7.05
CA LEU A 65 6.98 1.56 -7.35
C LEU A 65 7.06 2.92 -8.06
N ALA A 66 7.98 3.79 -7.65
CA ALA A 66 8.27 5.04 -8.33
C ALA A 66 8.79 4.82 -9.76
N LEU A 67 9.69 3.84 -9.94
CA LEU A 67 10.21 3.46 -11.26
C LEU A 67 9.09 2.94 -12.17
N ALA A 68 8.21 2.06 -11.67
CA ALA A 68 7.05 1.58 -12.40
C ALA A 68 6.13 2.72 -12.83
N THR A 69 5.84 3.65 -11.90
CA THR A 69 4.99 4.83 -12.18
C THR A 69 5.57 5.65 -13.33
N LYS A 70 6.86 5.98 -13.27
CA LYS A 70 7.56 6.77 -14.30
C LYS A 70 7.61 6.06 -15.66
N SER A 71 7.75 4.73 -15.64
CA SER A 71 7.84 3.90 -16.83
C SER A 71 6.49 3.77 -17.54
N LEU A 72 5.41 3.56 -16.78
CA LEU A 72 4.05 3.39 -17.32
C LEU A 72 3.38 4.71 -17.67
N PHE A 73 3.54 5.73 -16.83
CA PHE A 73 2.80 7.01 -16.92
C PHE A 73 3.75 8.19 -16.69
N PRO A 74 4.57 8.58 -17.69
CA PRO A 74 5.57 9.64 -17.57
C PRO A 74 4.98 11.04 -17.32
N GLU A 75 3.68 11.23 -17.43
CA GLU A 75 2.93 12.44 -17.07
C GLU A 75 2.60 12.54 -15.57
N LEU A 76 2.74 11.44 -14.83
CA LEU A 76 2.53 11.38 -13.40
C LEU A 76 3.82 11.64 -12.63
N GLN A 77 3.65 12.03 -11.37
CA GLN A 77 4.69 12.30 -10.40
C GLN A 77 4.44 11.41 -9.19
N PHE A 78 5.42 10.57 -8.87
CA PHE A 78 5.44 9.83 -7.62
C PHE A 78 6.12 10.68 -6.55
N TRP A 79 5.49 10.79 -5.39
CA TRP A 79 6.00 11.52 -4.25
C TRP A 79 6.08 10.61 -3.05
N TYR A 80 7.13 10.74 -2.24
CA TYR A 80 7.26 10.01 -0.98
C TYR A 80 7.84 10.88 0.11
N LYS A 81 7.70 10.40 1.35
CA LYS A 81 8.31 10.99 2.54
C LYS A 81 8.50 9.91 3.61
N HIS A 82 9.67 9.91 4.23
CA HIS A 82 9.94 9.19 5.47
C HIS A 82 9.73 10.10 6.69
N GLU A 83 9.61 9.51 7.88
CA GLU A 83 9.40 10.24 9.13
C GLU A 83 8.19 11.19 9.08
N ALA A 84 7.14 10.79 8.35
CA ALA A 84 5.93 11.58 8.27
C ALA A 84 5.19 11.61 9.62
N THR A 85 4.50 12.70 9.88
CA THR A 85 3.64 12.80 11.07
C THR A 85 2.19 12.48 10.71
N LEU A 86 1.41 12.00 11.69
CA LEU A 86 -0.03 11.81 11.52
C LEU A 86 -0.74 13.10 11.06
N SER A 87 -0.26 14.27 11.51
CA SER A 87 -0.81 15.56 11.09
C SER A 87 -0.60 15.81 9.60
N GLU A 88 0.55 15.45 9.04
CA GLU A 88 0.85 15.59 7.62
C GLU A 88 0.07 14.60 6.77
N LEU A 89 0.02 13.33 7.21
CA LEU A 89 -0.79 12.29 6.58
C LEU A 89 -2.27 12.73 6.54
N SER A 90 -2.80 13.21 7.67
CA SER A 90 -4.16 13.74 7.76
C SER A 90 -4.41 14.95 6.85
N LYS A 91 -3.42 15.84 6.68
CA LYS A 91 -3.53 16.96 5.72
C LYS A 91 -3.63 16.43 4.30
N ILE A 92 -2.77 15.50 3.88
CA ILE A 92 -2.79 14.97 2.52
C ILE A 92 -4.12 14.27 2.22
N VAL A 93 -4.54 13.38 3.12
CA VAL A 93 -5.79 12.61 2.97
C VAL A 93 -7.01 13.52 3.03
N ASN A 94 -7.17 14.32 4.08
CA ASN A 94 -8.42 15.03 4.35
C ASN A 94 -8.49 16.44 3.74
N GLN A 95 -7.36 17.13 3.55
CA GLN A 95 -7.37 18.51 3.04
C GLN A 95 -7.00 18.56 1.57
N PHE A 96 -5.94 17.85 1.16
CA PHE A 96 -5.55 17.77 -0.24
C PHE A 96 -6.36 16.74 -1.03
N GLN A 97 -7.11 15.87 -0.35
CA GLN A 97 -7.99 14.88 -0.97
C GLN A 97 -7.22 13.92 -1.88
N TYR A 98 -6.06 13.44 -1.40
CA TYR A 98 -5.31 12.35 -2.05
C TYR A 98 -5.28 11.12 -1.14
N PRO A 99 -5.64 9.93 -1.64
CA PRO A 99 -5.36 8.68 -0.92
C PRO A 99 -3.84 8.49 -0.79
N VAL A 100 -3.39 7.95 0.34
CA VAL A 100 -1.96 7.86 0.67
C VAL A 100 -1.53 6.43 0.87
N GLY A 101 -0.59 5.96 0.05
CA GLY A 101 0.09 4.69 0.28
C GLY A 101 1.00 4.77 1.51
N VAL A 102 1.02 3.73 2.32
CA VAL A 102 1.85 3.60 3.52
C VAL A 102 2.48 2.21 3.57
N GLU A 103 3.66 2.13 4.20
CA GLU A 103 4.27 0.88 4.64
C GLU A 103 4.05 0.73 6.15
N TRP A 104 3.57 -0.44 6.56
CA TRP A 104 3.24 -0.71 7.96
C TRP A 104 3.34 -2.21 8.25
N GLN A 105 3.50 -2.57 9.52
CA GLN A 105 3.39 -3.95 9.98
C GLN A 105 1.93 -4.39 9.87
N GLY A 106 1.66 -5.39 9.03
CA GLY A 106 0.31 -5.86 8.75
C GLY A 106 -0.43 -6.38 9.99
N VAL A 107 -1.74 -6.52 9.87
CA VAL A 107 -2.55 -7.29 10.83
C VAL A 107 -3.31 -8.32 10.02
N PHE A 108 -2.83 -9.55 10.10
CA PHE A 108 -3.34 -10.71 9.40
C PHE A 108 -4.09 -11.57 10.42
N ASP A 109 -5.33 -11.18 10.73
CA ASP A 109 -6.20 -12.02 11.55
C ASP A 109 -6.74 -13.13 10.64
N TRP A 110 -6.01 -14.23 10.51
CA TRP A 110 -6.59 -15.46 9.99
C TRP A 110 -7.48 -16.01 11.11
N PRO A 111 -8.79 -16.20 10.90
CA PRO A 111 -9.54 -16.97 11.88
C PRO A 111 -8.84 -18.32 12.03
N ASP A 112 -8.66 -18.78 13.27
CA ASP A 112 -8.38 -20.18 13.59
C ASP A 112 -9.57 -21.02 13.10
N GLU A 113 -9.77 -21.09 11.79
CA GLU A 113 -10.78 -21.89 11.11
C GLU A 113 -10.11 -23.22 10.82
N ASP A 114 -10.53 -24.22 11.60
CA ASP A 114 -10.25 -25.64 11.45
C ASP A 114 -9.87 -26.01 10.00
N GLU A 115 -8.71 -26.66 9.83
CA GLU A 115 -8.07 -27.11 8.58
C GLU A 115 -8.96 -27.92 7.59
N GLU A 116 -10.26 -28.06 7.82
CA GLU A 116 -11.14 -29.00 7.12
C GLU A 116 -12.04 -28.39 6.02
N GLU A 117 -12.27 -27.07 5.97
CA GLU A 117 -13.30 -26.49 5.06
C GLU A 117 -12.79 -25.55 3.95
N TYR A 118 -11.53 -25.65 3.51
CA TYR A 118 -11.06 -24.91 2.32
C TYR A 118 -10.36 -25.75 1.25
N ASN A 119 -10.55 -27.07 1.26
CA ASN A 119 -10.04 -27.99 0.22
C ASN A 119 -10.97 -28.14 -1.01
N SER A 120 -11.64 -27.07 -1.48
CA SER A 120 -12.47 -27.15 -2.69
C SER A 120 -12.01 -26.28 -3.87
N PHE A 121 -10.87 -25.59 -3.76
CA PHE A 121 -10.20 -24.97 -4.90
C PHE A 121 -9.11 -25.90 -5.47
N SER A 122 -8.95 -25.82 -6.79
CA SER A 122 -8.25 -26.79 -7.66
C SER A 122 -6.88 -27.27 -7.12
N PRO A 123 -6.55 -28.58 -7.19
CA PRO A 123 -5.30 -29.16 -6.67
C PRO A 123 -4.03 -28.76 -7.45
N ASP A 124 -4.10 -27.77 -8.33
CA ASP A 124 -2.99 -27.37 -9.21
C ASP A 124 -2.31 -26.05 -8.79
N GLU A 125 -2.80 -25.39 -7.73
CA GLU A 125 -2.17 -24.19 -7.15
C GLU A 125 -1.96 -24.42 -5.65
N GLU A 126 -0.85 -25.07 -5.29
CA GLU A 126 -0.31 -25.03 -3.92
C GLU A 126 0.09 -23.56 -3.63
N GLU A 127 -0.88 -22.74 -3.22
CA GLU A 127 -0.60 -21.42 -2.63
C GLU A 127 0.08 -21.68 -1.28
N ASP A 128 1.37 -21.32 -1.19
CA ASP A 128 2.19 -21.37 0.03
C ASP A 128 1.65 -20.35 1.05
N TYR A 129 0.67 -20.76 1.83
CA TYR A 129 0.21 -20.05 3.02
C TYR A 129 1.23 -20.28 4.15
N GLY A 130 2.43 -19.74 3.99
CA GLY A 130 3.45 -19.74 5.04
C GLY A 130 2.92 -19.15 6.34
N GLU A 131 3.43 -19.63 7.48
CA GLU A 131 3.16 -19.04 8.80
C GLU A 131 3.59 -17.56 8.77
N TYR A 132 2.62 -16.65 8.75
CA TYR A 132 2.87 -15.21 8.80
C TYR A 132 3.38 -14.83 10.19
N ASP A 133 4.53 -14.18 10.28
CA ASP A 133 4.97 -13.55 11.52
C ASP A 133 4.13 -12.27 11.75
N ASP A 134 3.73 -11.97 12.98
CA ASP A 134 2.87 -10.82 13.33
C ASP A 134 3.49 -9.44 12.96
N ASP A 135 4.76 -9.45 12.54
CA ASP A 135 5.60 -8.31 12.15
C ASP A 135 5.96 -8.34 10.64
N GLU A 136 5.11 -8.92 9.78
CA GLU A 136 5.32 -8.86 8.33
C GLU A 136 4.97 -7.48 7.76
N GLY A 137 5.92 -6.95 7.00
CA GLY A 137 5.81 -5.70 6.26
C GLY A 137 4.70 -5.73 5.20
N HIS A 138 3.89 -4.68 5.16
CA HIS A 138 2.74 -4.59 4.29
C HIS A 138 2.53 -3.19 3.71
N TYR A 139 2.00 -3.14 2.49
CA TYR A 139 1.57 -1.90 1.87
C TYR A 139 0.05 -1.78 1.93
N SER A 140 -0.45 -0.60 2.28
CA SER A 140 -1.88 -0.29 2.21
C SER A 140 -2.13 1.19 1.90
N ILE A 141 -3.39 1.59 1.74
CA ILE A 141 -3.78 2.98 1.45
C ILE A 141 -4.59 3.55 2.60
N VAL A 142 -4.14 4.65 3.20
CA VAL A 142 -4.96 5.44 4.11
C VAL A 142 -5.94 6.29 3.29
N THR A 143 -7.23 6.08 3.54
CA THR A 143 -8.33 6.73 2.82
C THR A 143 -9.04 7.79 3.64
N TYR A 144 -8.92 7.76 4.98
CA TYR A 144 -9.51 8.77 5.86
C TYR A 144 -8.87 8.77 7.24
N ILE A 145 -8.80 9.95 7.87
CA ILE A 145 -8.35 10.09 9.27
C ILE A 145 -9.30 11.02 10.02
N ASN A 146 -9.81 10.58 11.16
CA ASN A 146 -10.53 11.43 12.11
C ASN A 146 -9.90 11.37 13.50
N THR A 147 -9.18 12.43 13.85
CA THR A 147 -8.48 12.54 15.14
C THR A 147 -9.41 12.73 16.34
N GLN A 148 -10.61 13.28 16.13
CA GLN A 148 -11.59 13.43 17.20
C GLN A 148 -12.25 12.10 17.56
N GLN A 149 -12.47 11.24 16.56
CA GLN A 149 -13.06 9.92 16.72
C GLN A 149 -12.02 8.81 16.93
N ASN A 150 -10.73 9.15 16.94
CA ASN A 150 -9.63 8.18 17.02
C ASN A 150 -9.75 7.10 15.93
N LEU A 151 -9.91 7.50 14.67
CA LEU A 151 -10.19 6.61 13.54
C LEU A 151 -9.24 6.86 12.37
N VAL A 152 -8.74 5.77 11.79
CA VAL A 152 -8.06 5.72 10.49
C VAL A 152 -8.77 4.66 9.65
N LEU A 153 -9.09 5.00 8.39
CA LEU A 153 -9.60 4.06 7.40
C LEU A 153 -8.48 3.67 6.44
N ILE A 154 -8.35 2.37 6.20
CA ILE A 154 -7.30 1.80 5.35
C ILE A 154 -7.93 0.87 4.30
N ALA A 155 -7.70 1.16 3.02
CA ALA A 155 -7.94 0.21 1.94
C ALA A 155 -6.73 -0.75 1.87
N ASP A 156 -6.97 -1.99 2.26
CA ASP A 156 -5.97 -3.03 2.42
C ASP A 156 -6.07 -4.03 1.26
N PRO A 157 -4.98 -4.27 0.50
CA PRO A 157 -5.02 -5.20 -0.62
C PRO A 157 -5.01 -6.67 -0.20
N GLU A 158 -4.84 -7.00 1.07
CA GLU A 158 -4.87 -8.39 1.53
C GLU A 158 -6.22 -9.04 1.19
N ARG A 159 -6.20 -10.28 0.69
CA ARG A 159 -7.34 -10.92 0.01
C ARG A 159 -8.59 -10.95 0.90
N HIS A 160 -8.40 -11.16 2.20
CA HIS A 160 -9.48 -11.19 3.19
C HIS A 160 -10.16 -9.82 3.40
N TYR A 161 -9.44 -8.71 3.22
CA TYR A 161 -9.93 -7.36 3.50
C TYR A 161 -10.25 -6.55 2.23
N ALA A 162 -9.76 -7.01 1.08
CA ALA A 162 -9.94 -6.36 -0.21
C ALA A 162 -11.42 -6.11 -0.53
N GLY A 163 -11.69 -5.00 -1.22
CA GLY A 163 -13.04 -4.55 -1.57
C GLY A 163 -13.67 -3.60 -0.54
N THR A 164 -13.11 -3.47 0.66
CA THR A 164 -13.61 -2.56 1.71
C THR A 164 -12.47 -1.78 2.37
N ASP A 165 -12.83 -0.74 3.15
CA ASP A 165 -11.88 -0.05 4.02
C ASP A 165 -11.97 -0.65 5.44
N ARG A 166 -10.82 -0.95 6.04
CA ARG A 166 -10.68 -1.40 7.43
C ARG A 166 -10.63 -0.20 8.37
N ASN A 167 -11.15 -0.39 9.58
CA ASN A 167 -11.15 0.62 10.63
C ASN A 167 -10.04 0.33 11.65
N PHE A 168 -9.18 1.32 11.91
CA PHE A 168 -8.17 1.25 12.96
C PHE A 168 -8.28 2.44 13.91
N SER A 169 -7.90 2.23 15.17
CA SER A 169 -7.58 3.39 16.01
C SER A 169 -6.26 4.03 15.58
N ILE A 170 -6.11 5.34 15.79
CA ILE A 170 -4.86 6.05 15.47
C ILE A 170 -3.69 5.41 16.21
N LEU A 171 -3.88 5.06 17.49
CA LEU A 171 -2.84 4.41 18.29
C LEU A 171 -2.41 3.05 17.72
N GLN A 172 -3.36 2.24 17.22
CA GLN A 172 -3.02 0.97 16.59
C GLN A 172 -2.25 1.18 15.29
N PHE A 173 -2.68 2.13 14.46
CA PHE A 173 -2.01 2.48 13.22
C PHE A 173 -0.58 3.00 13.46
N GLU A 174 -0.41 4.02 14.30
CA GLU A 174 0.91 4.64 14.53
C GLU A 174 1.93 3.66 15.12
N LYS A 175 1.51 2.70 15.95
CA LYS A 175 2.41 1.66 16.49
C LYS A 175 2.96 0.73 15.41
N ARG A 176 2.26 0.61 14.29
CA ARG A 176 2.57 -0.29 13.19
C ARG A 176 3.07 0.43 11.95
N TRP A 177 3.07 1.76 11.91
CA TRP A 177 3.43 2.55 10.73
C TRP A 177 4.95 2.58 10.47
N TRP A 178 5.55 1.42 10.31
CA TRP A 178 6.96 1.21 10.00
C TRP A 178 7.14 -0.16 9.34
N ASP A 179 8.24 -0.33 8.62
CA ASP A 179 8.65 -1.61 8.05
C ASP A 179 10.18 -1.71 7.92
N GLN A 180 10.69 -2.93 7.73
CA GLN A 180 12.10 -3.20 7.47
C GLN A 180 12.28 -3.94 6.16
N ASN A 181 12.61 -3.20 5.10
CA ASN A 181 12.95 -3.77 3.82
C ASN A 181 14.41 -4.22 3.76
N ILE A 182 14.67 -5.37 3.11
CA ILE A 182 16.03 -5.83 2.84
C ILE A 182 16.34 -5.64 1.36
N ILE A 183 17.24 -4.72 1.07
CA ILE A 183 17.72 -4.47 -0.29
C ILE A 183 19.04 -5.22 -0.49
N THR A 184 19.13 -5.95 -1.60
CA THR A 184 20.37 -6.59 -2.03
C THR A 184 21.01 -5.75 -3.12
N ASP A 185 22.25 -5.30 -2.90
CA ASP A 185 23.03 -4.62 -3.94
C ASP A 185 23.25 -5.59 -5.11
N PRO A 186 22.78 -5.27 -6.34
CA PRO A 186 22.86 -6.19 -7.48
C PRO A 186 24.29 -6.43 -7.97
N LYS A 187 25.25 -5.55 -7.64
CA LYS A 187 26.66 -5.67 -8.03
C LYS A 187 27.46 -6.45 -7.00
N THR A 188 27.22 -6.22 -5.71
CA THR A 188 28.03 -6.80 -4.63
C THR A 188 27.37 -7.98 -3.93
N GLY A 189 26.06 -8.15 -4.08
CA GLY A 189 25.25 -9.12 -3.32
C GLY A 189 25.09 -8.75 -1.85
N HIS A 190 25.58 -7.59 -1.42
CA HIS A 190 25.49 -7.15 -0.04
C HIS A 190 24.05 -6.80 0.33
N ARG A 191 23.55 -7.38 1.43
CA ARG A 191 22.21 -7.09 1.97
C ARG A 191 22.29 -5.90 2.92
N GLN A 192 21.49 -4.88 2.67
CA GLN A 192 21.30 -3.74 3.54
C GLN A 192 19.83 -3.69 3.98
N SER A 193 19.60 -3.52 5.28
CA SER A 193 18.27 -3.21 5.80
C SER A 193 18.00 -1.72 5.68
N ILE A 194 16.81 -1.37 5.19
CA ILE A 194 16.24 -0.02 5.17
C ILE A 194 15.04 -0.04 6.10
N ASN A 195 14.93 0.97 6.96
CA ASN A 195 13.79 1.12 7.84
C ASN A 195 12.87 2.20 7.28
N ASP A 196 11.68 1.80 6.88
CA ASP A 196 10.67 2.66 6.28
C ASP A 196 9.74 3.23 7.36
N PHE A 197 10.34 3.81 8.40
CA PHE A 197 9.63 4.41 9.52
C PHE A 197 8.74 5.58 9.09
N HIS A 198 7.45 5.46 9.37
CA HIS A 198 6.42 6.45 9.06
C HIS A 198 6.48 6.90 7.59
N THR A 199 6.66 5.92 6.70
CA THR A 199 6.78 6.22 5.27
C THR A 199 5.40 6.36 4.64
N MET A 200 5.25 7.40 3.84
CA MET A 200 4.06 7.61 3.01
C MET A 200 4.42 8.00 1.59
N PHE A 201 3.55 7.66 0.65
CA PHE A 201 3.69 8.02 -0.74
C PHE A 201 2.35 8.25 -1.44
N ILE A 202 2.38 9.05 -2.51
CA ILE A 202 1.23 9.40 -3.33
C ILE A 202 1.64 9.52 -4.79
N ILE A 203 0.65 9.55 -5.66
CA ILE A 203 0.81 9.80 -7.09
C ILE A 203 -0.08 10.96 -7.47
N THR A 204 0.47 11.89 -8.25
CA THR A 204 -0.26 13.05 -8.74
C THR A 204 0.06 13.29 -10.22
N PRO A 205 -0.77 14.03 -10.95
CA PRO A 205 -0.32 14.73 -12.15
C PRO A 205 0.90 15.62 -11.85
N LYS A 206 1.80 15.81 -12.82
CA LYS A 206 3.05 16.58 -12.66
C LYS A 206 2.88 18.08 -12.38
N ASP A 207 1.73 18.65 -12.71
CA ASP A 207 1.42 20.06 -12.44
C ASP A 207 0.94 20.29 -11.00
N ILE A 208 0.69 19.23 -10.24
CA ILE A 208 0.36 19.31 -8.82
C ILE A 208 1.64 19.46 -8.00
N THR A 209 1.61 20.43 -7.09
CA THR A 209 2.72 20.70 -6.15
C THR A 209 2.21 20.74 -4.72
N PHE A 210 3.06 20.32 -3.78
CA PHE A 210 2.77 20.40 -2.36
C PHE A 210 3.54 21.55 -1.68
N PRO A 211 3.00 22.12 -0.59
CA PRO A 211 3.74 23.09 0.22
C PRO A 211 5.05 22.50 0.72
N LEU A 212 6.13 23.30 0.70
CA LEU A 212 7.45 22.90 1.21
C LEU A 212 7.39 22.40 2.66
N SER A 213 6.44 22.90 3.45
CA SER A 213 6.23 22.47 4.83
C SER A 213 5.84 20.99 4.98
N LEU A 214 5.33 20.35 3.93
CA LEU A 214 5.06 18.90 3.94
C LEU A 214 6.31 18.07 3.65
N ASN A 215 7.36 18.66 3.06
CA ASN A 215 8.62 18.01 2.72
C ASN A 215 8.46 16.71 1.90
N MET A 216 7.51 16.70 0.95
CA MET A 216 7.33 15.58 0.01
C MET A 216 8.44 15.61 -1.05
N ILE A 217 9.03 14.45 -1.33
CA ILE A 217 10.14 14.28 -2.28
C ILE A 217 9.59 13.73 -3.60
N PRO A 218 9.69 14.48 -4.72
CA PRO A 218 9.32 13.97 -6.05
C PRO A 218 10.43 13.07 -6.62
N THR A 219 10.06 12.07 -7.42
CA THR A 219 10.95 11.09 -8.07
C THR A 219 10.83 11.01 -9.60
#